data_AF-A0A966S3P1-F1
#
_entry.id   AF-A0A966S3P1-F1
#
_cell.length_a   1.000
_cell.length_b   1.000
_cell.length_c   1.000
_cell.angle_alpha   90.00
_cell.angle_beta   90.00
_cell.angle_gamma   90.00
#
_symmetry.space_group_name_H-M   'P 1'
#
loop_
_entity.id
_entity.type
_entity.pdbx_description
1 polymer ?
#
loop_
_entity_poly.entity_id
_entity_poly.type
_entity_poly.pdbx_seq_one_letter_code
_entity_poly.pdbx_strand_id
1 'polypeptide(L)'
;MGNTLSFTSLGCSRNLVDTEVMLALLLKNGYEVSANPDLADFHIINTCGFLEAARQEAVDTVSRTLKVMKPGAKIIVAGCMVSIQKNKLAELFPEIHYFLGSADIDQILTAVRSFEKGEIVSTAKSFLQNGEVPRLTSTPKHYAYLKIAEGCRKNCAFCIIPKIKGPLRSKSLEQIDKEFHALLHQGVKEIILIAQDLGDFGKDRRENQALHSLLKHLLQKQGQFWIRLLYLYPDEIDDELIEIIQNDARVLPYLDMPIQHINNRLLKLMFRKTSKEDILTTIHKLREKIPHIVIRTSLMVGFPGETDEQFLELVEFVEK
;
A
#
# COMPACT_ATOMS: atom_id res chain seq x y z
N MET A 1 7.59 25.27 -22.11
CA MET A 1 6.98 24.66 -20.91
C MET A 1 8.11 24.41 -19.94
N GLY A 2 7.95 24.80 -18.69
CA GLY A 2 8.93 24.41 -17.68
C GLY A 2 8.85 22.91 -17.39
N ASN A 3 9.82 22.40 -16.64
CA ASN A 3 10.03 20.98 -16.36
C ASN A 3 10.14 20.69 -14.86
N THR A 4 9.83 21.67 -14.01
CA THR A 4 9.95 21.56 -12.56
C THR A 4 8.69 20.97 -11.93
N LEU A 5 8.86 20.11 -10.93
CA LEU A 5 7.80 19.34 -10.31
C LEU A 5 7.77 19.56 -8.79
N SER A 6 6.59 19.53 -8.21
CA SER A 6 6.39 19.27 -6.79
C SER A 6 5.53 18.02 -6.61
N PHE A 7 5.80 17.25 -5.56
CA PHE A 7 5.06 16.04 -5.23
C PHE A 7 4.52 16.10 -3.82
N THR A 8 3.28 15.66 -3.65
CA THR A 8 2.70 15.37 -2.34
C THR A 8 2.15 13.95 -2.35
N SER A 9 2.67 13.10 -1.46
CA SER A 9 2.20 11.73 -1.29
C SER A 9 1.35 11.65 -0.03
N LEU A 10 0.07 11.31 -0.18
CA LEU A 10 -0.88 11.17 0.93
C LEU A 10 -1.26 9.70 1.15
N GLY A 11 -1.70 9.37 2.36
CA GLY A 11 -2.25 8.07 2.70
C GLY A 11 -1.22 7.04 3.18
N CYS A 12 -1.06 5.93 2.46
CA CYS A 12 -0.38 4.73 2.98
C CYS A 12 0.93 4.40 2.25
N SER A 13 1.71 3.47 2.82
CA SER A 13 2.98 2.97 2.26
C SER A 13 2.88 2.47 0.82
N ARG A 14 1.76 1.84 0.44
CA ARG A 14 1.50 1.42 -0.95
C ARG A 14 1.40 2.62 -1.90
N ASN A 15 0.75 3.69 -1.45
CA ASN A 15 0.63 4.92 -2.21
C ASN A 15 1.96 5.69 -2.27
N LEU A 16 2.79 5.58 -1.24
CA LEU A 16 4.15 6.10 -1.26
C LEU A 16 4.99 5.44 -2.36
N VAL A 17 4.97 4.11 -2.46
CA VAL A 17 5.65 3.37 -3.54
C VAL A 17 5.13 3.81 -4.92
N ASP A 18 3.82 4.05 -5.05
CA ASP A 18 3.22 4.57 -6.29
C ASP A 18 3.77 5.96 -6.65
N THR A 19 3.95 6.84 -5.65
CA THR A 19 4.58 8.15 -5.84
C THR A 19 6.04 8.04 -6.27
N GLU A 20 6.82 7.16 -5.64
CA GLU A 20 8.23 6.94 -5.95
C GLU A 20 8.45 6.44 -7.38
N VAL A 21 7.50 5.64 -7.89
CA VAL A 21 7.45 5.20 -9.27
C VAL A 21 7.17 6.38 -10.22
N MET A 22 6.14 7.17 -9.94
CA MET A 22 5.80 8.34 -10.76
C MET A 22 6.96 9.33 -10.86
N LEU A 23 7.58 9.62 -9.72
CA LEU A 23 8.73 10.51 -9.63
C LEU A 23 9.90 10.00 -10.46
N ALA A 24 10.24 8.70 -10.35
CA ALA A 24 11.35 8.14 -11.11
C ALA A 24 11.11 8.13 -12.63
N LEU A 25 9.87 7.88 -13.08
CA LEU A 25 9.50 7.98 -14.50
C LEU A 25 9.69 9.40 -15.03
N LEU A 26 9.30 10.40 -14.26
CA LEU A 26 9.43 11.81 -14.62
C LEU A 26 10.89 12.26 -14.65
N LEU A 27 11.69 11.95 -13.62
CA LEU A 27 13.11 12.29 -13.57
C LEU A 27 13.89 11.68 -14.74
N LYS A 28 13.62 10.41 -15.08
CA LYS A 28 14.23 9.77 -16.26
C LYS A 28 13.89 10.44 -17.59
N ASN A 29 12.85 11.27 -17.63
CA ASN A 29 12.38 11.98 -18.81
C ASN A 29 12.69 13.49 -18.77
N GLY A 30 13.67 13.92 -17.97
CA GLY A 30 14.18 15.29 -17.97
C GLY A 30 13.36 16.30 -17.16
N TYR A 31 12.43 15.81 -16.33
CA TYR A 31 11.80 16.65 -15.31
C TYR A 31 12.67 16.69 -14.05
N GLU A 32 12.50 17.73 -13.24
CA GLU A 32 13.31 17.97 -12.05
C GLU A 32 12.43 18.35 -10.86
N VAL A 33 12.85 17.98 -9.64
CA VAL A 33 12.14 18.42 -8.43
C VAL A 33 12.48 19.88 -8.16
N SER A 34 11.46 20.72 -8.02
CA SER A 34 11.64 22.13 -7.72
C SER A 34 12.23 22.33 -6.32
N ALA A 35 13.19 23.25 -6.19
CA ALA A 35 13.71 23.68 -4.89
C ALA A 35 12.67 24.45 -4.07
N ASN A 36 11.73 25.13 -4.75
CA ASN A 36 10.56 25.73 -4.13
C ASN A 36 9.29 25.07 -4.70
N PRO A 37 8.57 24.26 -3.92
CA PRO A 37 7.37 23.57 -4.37
C PRO A 37 6.31 24.49 -4.98
N ASP A 38 6.14 25.71 -4.47
CA ASP A 38 5.12 26.66 -4.92
C ASP A 38 5.42 27.24 -6.32
N LEU A 39 6.69 27.19 -6.73
CA LEU A 39 7.16 27.65 -8.04
C LEU A 39 7.29 26.52 -9.06
N ALA A 40 6.85 25.30 -8.74
CA ALA A 40 6.88 24.18 -9.67
C ALA A 40 5.97 24.42 -10.88
N ASP A 41 6.34 23.88 -12.05
CA ASP A 41 5.48 23.90 -13.25
C ASP A 41 4.34 22.87 -13.16
N PHE A 42 4.58 21.77 -12.46
CA PHE A 42 3.58 20.75 -12.21
C PHE A 42 3.52 20.36 -10.74
N HIS A 43 2.31 20.31 -10.18
CA HIS A 43 2.04 19.85 -8.84
C HIS A 43 1.34 18.50 -8.90
N ILE A 44 2.00 17.45 -8.42
CA ILE A 44 1.48 16.07 -8.48
C ILE A 44 1.07 15.65 -7.06
N ILE A 45 -0.22 15.43 -6.87
CA ILE A 45 -0.79 15.06 -5.57
C ILE A 45 -1.33 13.64 -5.68
N ASN A 46 -0.64 12.68 -5.06
CA ASN A 46 -1.09 11.31 -4.99
C ASN A 46 -1.94 11.10 -3.74
N THR A 47 -3.22 10.79 -3.95
CA THR A 47 -4.28 10.86 -2.94
C THR A 47 -4.76 9.48 -2.48
N CYS A 48 -5.25 9.40 -1.25
CA CYS A 48 -5.88 8.20 -0.71
C CYS A 48 -7.40 8.37 -0.67
N GLY A 49 -8.13 7.36 -1.15
CA GLY A 49 -9.60 7.36 -1.18
C GLY A 49 -10.24 6.50 -0.10
N PHE A 50 -9.47 5.88 0.80
CA PHE A 50 -10.01 4.85 1.68
C PHE A 50 -10.68 5.43 2.93
N LEU A 51 -9.92 6.08 3.81
CA LEU A 51 -10.42 6.67 5.05
C LEU A 51 -11.00 8.07 4.81
N GLU A 52 -12.04 8.45 5.56
CA GLU A 52 -12.64 9.78 5.49
C GLU A 52 -11.62 10.89 5.79
N ALA A 53 -10.84 10.75 6.85
CA ALA A 53 -9.76 11.68 7.19
C ALA A 53 -8.76 11.85 6.05
N ALA A 54 -8.41 10.77 5.35
CA ALA A 54 -7.49 10.81 4.21
C ALA A 54 -8.12 11.48 2.97
N ARG A 55 -9.44 11.36 2.78
CA ARG A 55 -10.17 12.10 1.73
C ARG A 55 -10.20 13.59 2.03
N GLN A 56 -10.42 13.97 3.30
CA GLN A 56 -10.42 15.37 3.71
C GLN A 56 -9.02 15.99 3.54
N GLU A 57 -7.98 15.29 3.98
CA GLU A 57 -6.57 15.71 3.78
C GLU A 57 -6.25 15.95 2.29
N ALA A 58 -6.75 15.09 1.39
CA ALA A 58 -6.58 15.27 -0.05
C ALA A 58 -7.29 16.52 -0.58
N VAL A 59 -8.54 16.78 -0.18
CA VAL A 59 -9.28 18.00 -0.55
C VAL A 59 -8.56 19.25 -0.06
N ASP A 60 -8.12 19.26 1.19
CA ASP A 60 -7.43 20.39 1.81
C ASP A 60 -6.09 20.67 1.12
N THR A 61 -5.35 19.60 0.75
CA THR A 61 -4.08 19.71 0.04
C THR A 61 -4.25 20.27 -1.36
N VAL A 62 -5.25 19.82 -2.12
CA VAL A 62 -5.57 20.36 -3.45
C VAL A 62 -5.94 21.84 -3.33
N SER A 63 -6.83 22.18 -2.40
CA SER A 63 -7.24 23.57 -2.16
C SER A 63 -6.06 24.47 -1.81
N ARG A 64 -5.19 24.03 -0.89
CA ARG A 64 -3.98 24.78 -0.51
C ARG A 64 -3.03 24.97 -1.70
N THR A 65 -2.81 23.93 -2.49
CA THR A 65 -1.92 23.97 -3.66
C THR A 65 -2.41 24.98 -4.70
N LEU A 66 -3.71 24.95 -5.02
CA LEU A 66 -4.33 25.89 -5.96
C LEU A 66 -4.18 27.36 -5.52
N LYS A 67 -4.16 27.63 -4.21
CA LYS A 67 -3.99 28.99 -3.67
C LYS A 67 -2.57 29.55 -3.81
N VAL A 68 -1.55 28.69 -3.80
CA VAL A 68 -0.14 29.11 -3.74
C VAL A 68 0.64 28.87 -5.01
N MET A 69 0.16 28.00 -5.91
CA MET A 69 0.85 27.67 -7.15
C MET A 69 1.01 28.89 -8.05
N LYS A 70 2.16 28.97 -8.74
CA LYS A 70 2.40 30.05 -9.70
C LYS A 70 1.41 30.02 -10.88
N PRO A 71 1.10 31.17 -11.49
CA PRO A 71 0.28 31.22 -12.70
C PRO A 71 0.80 30.32 -13.82
N GLY A 72 -0.11 29.59 -14.46
CA GLY A 72 0.22 28.68 -15.57
C GLY A 72 0.81 27.33 -15.17
N ALA A 73 1.05 27.07 -13.87
CA ALA A 73 1.37 25.74 -13.39
C ALA A 73 0.17 24.80 -13.54
N LYS A 74 0.42 23.49 -13.62
CA LYS A 74 -0.58 22.45 -13.78
C LYS A 74 -0.66 21.58 -12.53
N ILE A 75 -1.87 21.18 -12.14
CA ILE A 75 -2.06 20.25 -11.02
C ILE A 75 -2.56 18.91 -11.55
N ILE A 76 -1.87 17.83 -11.17
CA ILE A 76 -2.21 16.46 -11.49
C ILE A 76 -2.61 15.78 -10.18
N VAL A 77 -3.84 15.30 -10.11
CA VAL A 77 -4.32 14.54 -8.95
C VAL A 77 -4.34 13.07 -9.33
N ALA A 78 -3.64 12.26 -8.55
CA ALA A 78 -3.49 10.83 -8.79
C ALA A 78 -4.00 9.99 -7.61
N GLY A 79 -4.13 8.69 -7.80
CA GLY A 79 -4.27 7.72 -6.70
C GLY A 79 -5.69 7.25 -6.42
N CYS A 80 -5.87 6.65 -5.24
CA CYS A 80 -7.08 5.91 -4.90
C CYS A 80 -8.34 6.80 -4.83
N MET A 81 -8.20 8.08 -4.48
CA MET A 81 -9.36 8.98 -4.39
C MET A 81 -9.93 9.28 -5.79
N VAL A 82 -9.07 9.43 -6.79
CA VAL A 82 -9.49 9.64 -8.19
C VAL A 82 -10.34 8.47 -8.66
N SER A 83 -9.91 7.23 -8.40
CA SER A 83 -10.64 6.02 -8.81
C SER A 83 -12.07 5.91 -8.27
N ILE A 84 -12.47 6.67 -7.24
CA ILE A 84 -13.82 6.59 -6.64
C ILE A 84 -14.56 7.93 -6.54
N GLN A 85 -13.86 9.06 -6.54
CA GLN A 85 -14.42 10.39 -6.27
C GLN A 85 -13.95 11.43 -7.30
N LYS A 86 -13.46 11.01 -8.47
CA LYS A 86 -13.08 11.91 -9.56
C LYS A 86 -14.13 12.99 -9.86
N ASN A 87 -15.39 12.60 -10.06
CA ASN A 87 -16.45 13.55 -10.42
C ASN A 87 -16.63 14.63 -9.35
N LYS A 88 -16.60 14.25 -8.07
CA LYS A 88 -16.65 15.19 -6.94
C LYS A 88 -15.43 16.11 -6.90
N LEU A 89 -14.23 15.58 -7.16
CA LEU A 89 -13.01 16.40 -7.23
C LEU A 89 -13.04 17.38 -8.40
N ALA A 90 -13.55 16.97 -9.56
CA ALA A 90 -13.67 17.82 -10.74
C ALA A 90 -14.71 18.94 -10.55
N GLU A 91 -15.80 18.66 -9.82
CA GLU A 91 -16.80 19.67 -9.44
C GLU A 91 -16.24 20.67 -8.43
N LEU A 92 -15.53 20.19 -7.40
CA LEU A 92 -14.93 21.04 -6.36
C LEU A 92 -13.74 21.85 -6.87
N PHE A 93 -12.95 21.29 -7.78
CA PHE A 93 -11.72 21.88 -8.29
C PHE A 93 -11.65 21.76 -9.82
N PRO A 94 -12.42 22.57 -10.56
CA PRO A 94 -12.39 22.57 -12.01
C PRO A 94 -11.00 22.88 -12.59
N GLU A 95 -10.12 23.52 -11.83
CA GLU A 95 -8.74 23.88 -12.17
C GLU A 95 -7.81 22.67 -12.31
N ILE A 96 -8.22 21.48 -11.85
CA ILE A 96 -7.40 20.28 -11.99
C ILE A 96 -7.10 20.01 -13.47
N HIS A 97 -5.80 19.90 -13.78
CA HIS A 97 -5.34 19.69 -15.15
C HIS A 97 -5.50 18.24 -15.56
N TYR A 98 -5.16 17.29 -14.68
CA TYR A 98 -5.26 15.88 -15.02
C TYR A 98 -5.62 15.00 -13.84
N PHE A 99 -6.45 14.00 -14.11
CA PHE A 99 -6.80 12.95 -13.15
C PHE A 99 -6.16 11.61 -13.52
N LEU A 100 -5.46 10.99 -12.58
CA LEU A 100 -4.82 9.70 -12.79
C LEU A 100 -5.32 8.65 -11.78
N GLY A 101 -5.91 7.58 -12.28
CA GLY A 101 -6.37 6.47 -11.47
C GLY A 101 -5.21 5.77 -10.76
N SER A 102 -5.50 5.11 -9.64
CA SER A 102 -4.49 4.35 -8.88
C SER A 102 -3.90 3.14 -9.63
N ALA A 103 -4.53 2.75 -10.74
CA ALA A 103 -4.12 1.71 -11.68
C ALA A 103 -3.17 2.21 -12.78
N ASP A 104 -3.12 3.53 -13.00
CA ASP A 104 -2.56 4.16 -14.20
C ASP A 104 -1.37 5.07 -13.88
N ILE A 105 -0.77 4.94 -12.69
CA ILE A 105 0.32 5.81 -12.24
C ILE A 105 1.54 5.81 -13.19
N ASP A 106 1.73 4.74 -13.96
CA ASP A 106 2.75 4.62 -15.01
C ASP A 106 2.52 5.61 -16.16
N GLN A 107 1.30 6.11 -16.34
CA GLN A 107 0.90 7.07 -17.37
C GLN A 107 1.11 8.53 -16.94
N ILE A 108 1.84 8.78 -15.85
CA ILE A 108 2.12 10.14 -15.36
C ILE A 108 2.77 11.03 -16.42
N LEU A 109 3.60 10.46 -17.30
CA LEU A 109 4.22 11.20 -18.41
C LEU A 109 3.18 11.75 -19.40
N THR A 110 2.12 10.99 -19.66
CA THR A 110 1.00 11.44 -20.49
C THR A 110 0.26 12.59 -19.82
N ALA A 111 0.02 12.48 -18.51
CA ALA A 111 -0.67 13.51 -17.74
C ALA A 111 0.08 14.85 -17.76
N VAL A 112 1.41 14.85 -17.54
CA VAL A 112 2.21 16.09 -17.56
C VAL A 112 2.40 16.65 -18.98
N ARG A 113 2.49 15.80 -20.01
CA ARG A 113 2.64 16.24 -21.40
C ARG A 113 1.33 16.71 -22.03
N SER A 114 0.19 16.40 -21.43
CA SER A 114 -1.12 16.81 -21.95
C SER A 114 -1.25 18.34 -21.97
N PHE A 115 -1.67 18.88 -23.12
CA PHE A 115 -2.01 20.30 -23.27
C PHE A 115 -3.42 20.61 -22.76
N GLU A 116 -4.33 19.65 -22.92
CA GLU A 116 -5.72 19.76 -22.51
C GLU A 116 -5.94 19.12 -21.14
N LYS A 117 -7.03 19.51 -20.49
CA LYS A 117 -7.50 18.82 -19.30
C LYS A 117 -7.93 17.40 -19.68
N GLY A 118 -7.65 16.44 -18.82
CA GLY A 118 -7.96 15.05 -19.14
C GLY A 118 -7.91 14.10 -17.97
N GLU A 119 -8.12 12.83 -18.27
CA GLU A 119 -8.13 11.77 -17.28
C GLU A 119 -7.70 10.44 -17.89
N ILE A 120 -7.05 9.62 -17.07
CA ILE A 120 -6.88 8.18 -17.32
C ILE A 120 -7.23 7.48 -16.03
N VAL A 121 -8.39 6.81 -16.00
CA VAL A 121 -8.89 6.09 -14.83
C VAL A 121 -9.38 4.72 -15.26
N SER A 122 -8.50 3.74 -15.22
CA SER A 122 -8.82 2.33 -15.45
C SER A 122 -9.06 1.59 -14.12
N THR A 123 -9.76 0.47 -14.19
CA THR A 123 -10.17 -0.33 -13.01
C THR A 123 -9.43 -1.66 -12.87
N ALA A 124 -8.51 -1.98 -13.78
CA ALA A 124 -7.92 -3.33 -13.86
C ALA A 124 -6.45 -3.40 -14.30
N LYS A 125 -5.81 -2.27 -14.61
CA LYS A 125 -4.40 -2.26 -14.96
C LYS A 125 -3.57 -2.09 -13.69
N SER A 126 -2.45 -2.81 -13.60
CA SER A 126 -1.45 -2.57 -12.57
C SER A 126 -0.13 -2.42 -13.28
N PHE A 127 0.59 -1.32 -13.00
CA PHE A 127 1.93 -1.10 -13.55
C PHE A 127 2.90 -2.23 -13.21
N LEU A 128 2.59 -3.07 -12.21
CA LEU A 128 3.32 -4.30 -11.90
C LEU A 128 3.41 -5.24 -13.11
N GLN A 129 2.48 -5.15 -14.05
CA GLN A 129 2.45 -5.93 -15.29
C GLN A 129 3.39 -5.36 -16.38
N ASN A 130 3.86 -4.12 -16.24
CA ASN A 130 4.71 -3.46 -17.23
C ASN A 130 6.20 -3.82 -17.07
N GLY A 131 6.54 -4.86 -16.30
CA GLY A 131 7.91 -5.29 -16.07
C GLY A 131 8.65 -4.38 -15.10
N GLU A 132 9.85 -3.95 -15.48
CA GLU A 132 10.71 -3.12 -14.64
C GLU A 132 10.28 -1.67 -14.68
N VAL A 133 9.90 -1.14 -13.52
CA VAL A 133 9.52 0.27 -13.39
C VAL A 133 10.55 0.96 -12.49
N PRO A 134 11.13 2.10 -12.94
CA PRO A 134 12.11 2.81 -12.15
C PRO A 134 11.50 3.30 -10.84
N ARG A 135 12.33 3.40 -9.80
CA ARG A 135 11.90 3.85 -8.48
C ARG A 135 12.95 4.75 -7.85
N LEU A 136 12.50 5.86 -7.27
CA LEU A 136 13.32 6.75 -6.46
C LEU A 136 12.82 6.69 -5.02
N THR A 137 13.62 6.15 -4.12
CA THR A 137 13.27 6.02 -2.71
C THR A 137 13.20 7.39 -2.03
N SER A 138 12.11 7.61 -1.31
CA SER A 138 11.79 8.84 -0.58
C SER A 138 11.84 8.66 0.93
N THR A 139 11.98 7.41 1.38
CA THR A 139 12.17 7.04 2.79
C THR A 139 13.57 7.39 3.28
N PRO A 140 13.78 7.52 4.60
CA PRO A 140 15.12 7.54 5.19
C PRO A 140 15.99 6.39 4.68
N LYS A 141 17.30 6.64 4.50
CA LYS A 141 18.25 5.70 3.88
C LYS A 141 18.29 4.29 4.48
N HIS A 142 17.84 4.11 5.72
CA HIS A 142 17.93 2.83 6.42
C HIS A 142 16.78 1.87 6.10
N TYR A 143 15.63 2.33 5.56
CA TYR A 143 14.52 1.42 5.21
C TYR A 143 13.87 1.77 3.88
N ALA A 144 13.21 0.79 3.27
CA ALA A 144 12.34 1.00 2.13
C ALA A 144 11.18 -0.01 2.14
N TYR A 145 10.01 0.44 1.69
CA TYR A 145 8.89 -0.47 1.40
C TYR A 145 9.17 -1.24 0.12
N LEU A 146 8.82 -2.51 0.02
CA LEU A 146 8.90 -3.30 -1.20
C LEU A 146 7.50 -3.88 -1.48
N LYS A 147 6.80 -3.29 -2.45
CA LYS A 147 5.45 -3.71 -2.82
C LYS A 147 5.53 -4.96 -3.68
N ILE A 148 5.05 -6.10 -3.16
CA ILE A 148 5.14 -7.41 -3.84
C ILE A 148 3.86 -7.79 -4.60
N ALA A 149 2.74 -7.17 -4.26
CA ALA A 149 1.47 -7.35 -4.96
C ALA A 149 0.61 -6.08 -4.89
N GLU A 150 -0.36 -5.98 -5.80
CA GLU A 150 -1.39 -4.95 -5.85
C GLU A 150 -2.77 -5.61 -5.96
N GLY A 151 -3.81 -4.95 -5.45
CA GLY A 151 -5.16 -5.50 -5.41
C GLY A 151 -5.33 -6.57 -4.33
N CYS A 152 -6.55 -7.08 -4.17
CA CYS A 152 -6.87 -8.07 -3.13
C CYS A 152 -7.94 -9.05 -3.63
N ARG A 153 -7.88 -10.31 -3.18
CA ARG A 153 -8.91 -11.33 -3.49
C ARG A 153 -10.00 -11.40 -2.43
N LYS A 154 -9.74 -10.87 -1.23
CA LYS A 154 -10.73 -10.85 -0.15
C LYS A 154 -11.85 -9.86 -0.50
N ASN A 155 -13.07 -10.24 -0.14
CA ASN A 155 -14.30 -9.50 -0.38
C ASN A 155 -14.86 -8.89 0.91
N CYS A 156 -13.99 -8.45 1.83
CA CYS A 156 -14.40 -7.97 3.15
C CYS A 156 -15.51 -6.92 3.06
N ALA A 157 -16.56 -7.05 3.88
CA ALA A 157 -17.79 -6.27 3.74
C ALA A 157 -17.59 -4.74 3.81
N PHE A 158 -16.55 -4.28 4.51
CA PHE A 158 -16.20 -2.87 4.69
C PHE A 158 -15.14 -2.36 3.71
N CYS A 159 -14.55 -3.23 2.87
CA CYS A 159 -13.37 -2.90 2.09
C CYS A 159 -13.70 -2.60 0.62
N ILE A 160 -13.41 -1.38 0.18
CA ILE A 160 -13.61 -0.95 -1.22
C ILE A 160 -12.43 -1.29 -2.15
N ILE A 161 -11.31 -1.76 -1.59
CA ILE A 161 -10.05 -1.98 -2.33
C ILE A 161 -10.22 -2.82 -3.62
N PRO A 162 -10.99 -3.93 -3.65
CA PRO A 162 -11.18 -4.69 -4.89
C PRO A 162 -11.80 -3.87 -6.04
N LYS A 163 -12.57 -2.82 -5.72
CA LYS A 163 -13.13 -1.90 -6.72
C LYS A 163 -12.13 -0.82 -7.17
N ILE A 164 -11.20 -0.43 -6.29
CA ILE A 164 -10.22 0.65 -6.53
C ILE A 164 -8.98 0.13 -7.24
N LYS A 165 -8.36 -0.90 -6.66
CA LYS A 165 -7.08 -1.48 -7.10
C LYS A 165 -7.26 -2.74 -7.94
N GLY A 166 -8.50 -3.21 -8.10
CA GLY A 166 -8.82 -4.40 -8.89
C GLY A 166 -8.47 -5.72 -8.18
N PRO A 167 -8.52 -6.84 -8.92
CA PRO A 167 -8.15 -8.15 -8.40
C PRO A 167 -6.65 -8.21 -8.07
N LEU A 168 -6.27 -9.16 -7.21
CA LEU A 168 -4.87 -9.41 -6.89
C LEU A 168 -4.01 -9.62 -8.14
N ARG A 169 -2.88 -8.93 -8.17
CA ARG A 169 -1.80 -9.06 -9.13
C ARG A 169 -0.48 -9.08 -8.39
N SER A 170 0.19 -10.22 -8.39
CA SER A 170 1.47 -10.41 -7.74
C SER A 170 2.63 -10.14 -8.69
N LYS A 171 3.70 -9.49 -8.23
CA LYS A 171 4.97 -9.37 -8.98
C LYS A 171 5.60 -10.75 -9.20
N SER A 172 6.37 -10.90 -10.27
CA SER A 172 7.21 -12.09 -10.44
C SER A 172 8.35 -12.10 -9.42
N LEU A 173 8.90 -13.29 -9.13
CA LEU A 173 10.06 -13.43 -8.27
C LEU A 173 11.26 -12.62 -8.79
N GLU A 174 11.47 -12.60 -10.11
CA GLU A 174 12.54 -11.84 -10.75
C GLU A 174 12.41 -10.33 -10.52
N GLN A 175 11.20 -9.78 -10.65
CA GLN A 175 10.96 -8.35 -10.38
C GLN A 175 11.27 -8.01 -8.92
N ILE A 176 10.84 -8.86 -7.98
CA ILE A 176 11.08 -8.65 -6.55
C ILE A 176 12.56 -8.78 -6.22
N ASP A 177 13.26 -9.79 -6.74
CA ASP A 177 14.68 -10.02 -6.51
C ASP A 177 15.54 -8.85 -7.00
N LYS A 178 15.26 -8.36 -8.22
CA LYS A 178 15.95 -7.19 -8.79
C LYS A 178 15.73 -5.93 -7.95
N GLU A 179 14.48 -5.63 -7.57
CA GLU A 179 14.19 -4.46 -6.75
C GLU A 179 14.79 -4.58 -5.35
N PHE A 180 14.72 -5.76 -4.74
CA PHE A 180 15.35 -6.05 -3.46
C PHE A 180 16.87 -5.80 -3.51
N HIS A 181 17.56 -6.31 -4.54
CA HIS A 181 18.99 -6.07 -4.74
C HIS A 181 19.31 -4.60 -4.95
N ALA A 182 18.52 -3.89 -5.75
CA ALA A 182 18.70 -2.46 -5.97
C ALA A 182 18.58 -1.66 -4.67
N LEU A 183 17.60 -1.99 -3.81
CA LEU A 183 17.42 -1.34 -2.51
C LEU A 183 18.61 -1.61 -1.57
N LEU A 184 19.09 -2.86 -1.49
CA LEU A 184 20.27 -3.18 -0.68
C LEU A 184 21.53 -2.45 -1.16
N HIS A 185 21.73 -2.33 -2.49
CA HIS A 185 22.85 -1.58 -3.07
C HIS A 185 22.77 -0.08 -2.78
N GLN A 186 21.58 0.47 -2.58
CA GLN A 186 21.38 1.86 -2.13
C GLN A 186 21.68 2.06 -0.63
N GLY A 187 22.04 0.99 0.09
CA GLY A 187 22.38 1.03 1.51
C GLY A 187 21.20 0.80 2.45
N VAL A 188 20.03 0.43 1.92
CA VAL A 188 18.85 0.09 2.72
C VAL A 188 19.17 -1.11 3.62
N LYS A 189 18.79 -1.00 4.89
CA LYS A 189 19.01 -2.02 5.92
C LYS A 189 17.74 -2.75 6.32
N GLU A 190 16.58 -2.15 6.12
CA GLU A 190 15.29 -2.77 6.41
C GLU A 190 14.36 -2.71 5.19
N ILE A 191 13.96 -3.88 4.71
CA ILE A 191 13.01 -4.05 3.62
C ILE A 191 11.65 -4.42 4.21
N ILE A 192 10.66 -3.56 3.97
CA ILE A 192 9.32 -3.75 4.51
C ILE A 192 8.42 -4.28 3.39
N LEU A 193 8.10 -5.57 3.40
CA LEU A 193 7.24 -6.17 2.40
C LEU A 193 5.79 -5.71 2.61
N ILE A 194 5.19 -5.20 1.54
CA ILE A 194 3.81 -4.68 1.56
C ILE A 194 2.98 -5.22 0.40
N ALA A 195 1.70 -5.41 0.68
CA ALA A 195 0.61 -5.67 -0.27
C ALA A 195 -0.71 -5.19 0.37
N GLN A 196 -1.85 -5.36 -0.29
CA GLN A 196 -3.15 -5.22 0.36
C GLN A 196 -3.37 -6.34 1.38
N ASP A 197 -2.96 -7.54 1.02
CA ASP A 197 -2.79 -8.70 1.88
C ASP A 197 -1.52 -9.44 1.43
N LEU A 198 -0.56 -9.55 2.33
CA LEU A 198 0.74 -10.16 2.05
C LEU A 198 0.63 -11.68 1.86
N GLY A 199 -0.26 -12.33 2.62
CA GLY A 199 -0.46 -13.78 2.57
C GLY A 199 -1.15 -14.25 1.29
N ASP A 200 -1.74 -13.33 0.54
CA ASP A 200 -2.35 -13.60 -0.76
C ASP A 200 -1.33 -13.65 -1.91
N PHE A 201 -0.08 -13.25 -1.70
CA PHE A 201 0.96 -13.25 -2.74
C PHE A 201 1.06 -14.60 -3.47
N GLY A 202 1.10 -14.56 -4.80
CA GLY A 202 1.21 -15.71 -5.71
C GLY A 202 -0.09 -16.51 -5.93
N LYS A 203 -1.15 -16.28 -5.14
CA LYS A 203 -2.40 -17.03 -5.30
C LYS A 203 -3.17 -16.70 -6.59
N ASP A 204 -2.97 -15.51 -7.16
CA ASP A 204 -3.47 -15.15 -8.49
C ASP A 204 -2.83 -16.00 -9.60
N ARG A 205 -1.64 -16.55 -9.35
CA ARG A 205 -0.92 -17.48 -10.24
C ARG A 205 -1.09 -18.95 -9.86
N ARG A 206 -1.94 -19.25 -8.86
CA ARG A 206 -2.14 -20.60 -8.30
C ARG A 206 -0.86 -21.20 -7.70
N GLU A 207 0.04 -20.36 -7.22
CA GLU A 207 1.24 -20.77 -6.50
C GLU A 207 0.88 -20.96 -5.02
N ASN A 208 1.07 -22.17 -4.50
CA ASN A 208 0.93 -22.44 -3.07
C ASN A 208 2.18 -21.97 -2.34
N GLN A 209 2.03 -21.36 -1.16
CA GLN A 209 3.14 -20.92 -0.30
C GLN A 209 4.16 -20.02 -1.02
N ALA A 210 3.68 -19.17 -1.95
CA ALA A 210 4.56 -18.29 -2.70
C ALA A 210 5.25 -17.25 -1.81
N LEU A 211 4.61 -16.83 -0.72
CA LEU A 211 5.22 -15.93 0.26
C LEU A 211 6.41 -16.62 0.97
N HIS A 212 6.24 -17.87 1.42
CA HIS A 212 7.32 -18.66 2.04
C HIS A 212 8.48 -18.86 1.08
N SER A 213 8.17 -19.23 -0.16
CA SER A 213 9.16 -19.41 -1.23
C SER A 213 9.93 -18.12 -1.50
N LEU A 214 9.22 -16.98 -1.54
CA LEU A 214 9.83 -15.66 -1.68
C LEU A 214 10.75 -15.35 -0.51
N LEU A 215 10.30 -15.53 0.74
CA LEU A 215 11.12 -15.28 1.92
C LEU A 215 12.39 -16.13 1.92
N LYS A 216 12.25 -17.44 1.69
CA LYS A 216 13.39 -18.36 1.57
C LYS A 216 14.37 -17.91 0.48
N HIS A 217 13.86 -17.50 -0.68
CA HIS A 217 14.68 -16.97 -1.77
C HIS A 217 15.43 -15.69 -1.39
N LEU A 218 14.76 -14.73 -0.76
CA LEU A 218 15.40 -13.47 -0.31
C LEU A 218 16.44 -13.73 0.80
N LEU A 219 16.20 -14.70 1.68
CA LEU A 219 17.10 -15.07 2.76
C LEU A 219 18.36 -15.83 2.29
N GLN A 220 18.36 -16.42 1.08
CA GLN A 220 19.59 -17.00 0.50
C GLN A 220 20.66 -15.95 0.22
N LYS A 221 20.29 -14.66 0.14
CA LYS A 221 21.23 -13.57 -0.14
C LYS A 221 22.11 -13.30 1.08
N GLN A 222 23.40 -13.09 0.83
CA GLN A 222 24.34 -12.67 1.87
C GLN A 222 24.16 -11.19 2.20
N GLY A 223 24.37 -10.82 3.46
CA GLY A 223 24.33 -9.44 3.92
C GLY A 223 23.54 -9.25 5.21
N GLN A 224 23.70 -8.07 5.81
CA GLN A 224 22.95 -7.65 7.00
C GLN A 224 21.80 -6.75 6.58
N PHE A 225 20.61 -7.31 6.57
CA PHE A 225 19.35 -6.61 6.32
C PHE A 225 18.25 -7.22 7.17
N TRP A 226 17.17 -6.47 7.36
CA TRP A 226 15.93 -6.92 7.95
C TRP A 226 14.80 -7.00 6.93
N ILE A 227 13.90 -7.95 7.14
CA ILE A 227 12.63 -8.09 6.43
C ILE A 227 11.53 -7.90 7.46
N ARG A 228 10.66 -6.91 7.25
CA ARG A 228 9.42 -6.72 8.02
C ARG A 228 8.21 -7.07 7.17
N LEU A 229 7.28 -7.81 7.75
CA LEU A 229 6.04 -8.22 7.09
C LEU A 229 4.89 -7.34 7.57
N LEU A 230 4.20 -6.66 6.65
CA LEU A 230 3.00 -5.89 6.97
C LEU A 230 1.76 -6.46 6.26
N TYR A 231 0.59 -6.26 6.87
CA TYR A 231 -0.72 -6.66 6.33
C TYR A 231 -0.87 -8.17 6.12
N LEU A 232 -0.62 -8.97 7.16
CA LEU A 232 -0.72 -10.43 7.11
C LEU A 232 -1.92 -10.92 7.91
N TYR A 233 -2.92 -11.50 7.24
CA TYR A 233 -4.11 -11.97 7.93
C TYR A 233 -3.87 -13.27 8.72
N PRO A 234 -4.60 -13.49 9.84
CA PRO A 234 -4.43 -14.71 10.65
C PRO A 234 -4.63 -16.01 9.86
N ASP A 235 -5.52 -16.03 8.86
CA ASP A 235 -5.76 -17.22 8.01
C ASP A 235 -4.58 -17.59 7.09
N GLU A 236 -3.54 -16.77 7.06
CA GLU A 236 -2.36 -16.93 6.21
C GLU A 236 -1.07 -17.17 7.02
N ILE A 237 -1.19 -17.31 8.35
CA ILE A 237 -0.07 -17.59 9.26
C ILE A 237 -0.08 -19.08 9.60
N ASP A 238 0.71 -19.85 8.87
CA ASP A 238 0.91 -21.27 9.12
C ASP A 238 2.22 -21.56 9.88
N ASP A 239 2.42 -22.82 10.26
CA ASP A 239 3.59 -23.24 11.04
C ASP A 239 4.92 -23.01 10.27
N GLU A 240 4.90 -23.11 8.93
CA GLU A 240 6.09 -22.87 8.10
C GLU A 240 6.51 -21.39 8.12
N LEU A 241 5.56 -20.46 8.09
CA LEU A 241 5.89 -19.04 8.20
C LEU A 241 6.46 -18.71 9.59
N ILE A 242 5.89 -19.30 10.64
CA ILE A 242 6.38 -19.14 12.01
C ILE A 242 7.82 -19.65 12.12
N GLU A 243 8.11 -20.82 11.53
CA GLU A 243 9.47 -21.38 11.49
C GLU A 243 10.45 -20.48 10.74
N ILE A 244 10.05 -19.86 9.62
CA ILE A 244 10.90 -18.91 8.89
C ILE A 244 11.26 -17.71 9.78
N ILE A 245 10.28 -17.12 10.48
CA ILE A 245 10.50 -15.97 11.36
C ILE A 245 11.37 -16.37 12.55
N GLN A 246 11.17 -17.57 13.10
CA GLN A 246 11.92 -18.07 14.26
C GLN A 246 13.38 -18.37 13.93
N ASN A 247 13.65 -18.96 12.76
CA ASN A 247 14.96 -19.52 12.42
C ASN A 247 15.92 -18.53 11.77
N ASP A 248 15.44 -17.39 11.26
CA ASP A 248 16.29 -16.38 10.63
C ASP A 248 16.07 -14.99 11.24
N ALA A 249 17.05 -14.52 12.00
CA ALA A 249 17.01 -13.22 12.67
C ALA A 249 16.91 -12.01 11.71
N ARG A 250 17.07 -12.22 10.40
CA ARG A 250 16.81 -11.18 9.40
C ARG A 250 15.31 -10.98 9.17
N VAL A 251 14.45 -11.95 9.46
CA VAL A 251 13.00 -11.73 9.46
C VAL A 251 12.60 -11.25 10.84
N LEU A 252 12.12 -10.01 10.93
CA LEU A 252 11.79 -9.44 12.22
C LEU A 252 10.59 -10.17 12.86
N PRO A 253 10.64 -10.43 14.18
CA PRO A 253 9.52 -11.00 14.94
C PRO A 253 8.44 -9.93 15.18
N TYR A 254 7.91 -9.38 14.08
CA TYR A 254 6.91 -8.34 14.04
C TYR A 254 5.88 -8.69 12.98
N LEU A 255 4.62 -8.84 13.38
CA LEU A 255 3.51 -9.10 12.47
C LEU A 255 2.43 -8.02 12.64
N ASP A 256 2.11 -7.35 11.53
CA ASP A 256 0.90 -6.53 11.40
C ASP A 256 -0.26 -7.44 10.96
N MET A 257 -1.03 -7.90 11.95
CA MET A 257 -2.07 -8.92 11.83
C MET A 257 -3.47 -8.33 12.06
N PRO A 258 -4.10 -7.74 11.03
CA PRO A 258 -5.37 -7.03 11.19
C PRO A 258 -6.56 -7.99 11.34
N ILE A 259 -7.07 -8.15 12.56
CA ILE A 259 -8.21 -9.06 12.85
C ILE A 259 -9.59 -8.42 12.69
N GLN A 260 -9.67 -7.09 12.84
CA GLN A 260 -10.89 -6.25 12.82
C GLN A 260 -11.85 -6.44 13.98
N HIS A 261 -12.16 -7.67 14.35
CA HIS A 261 -13.04 -7.97 15.48
C HIS A 261 -12.69 -9.35 16.07
N ILE A 262 -13.30 -9.72 17.19
CA ILE A 262 -13.16 -11.06 17.78
C ILE A 262 -14.47 -11.85 17.81
N ASN A 263 -15.62 -11.18 17.92
CA ASN A 263 -16.93 -11.84 17.89
C ASN A 263 -17.19 -12.62 16.59
N ASN A 264 -17.52 -13.90 16.71
CA ASN A 264 -17.74 -14.82 15.59
C ASN A 264 -18.89 -14.42 14.65
N ARG A 265 -19.96 -13.79 15.16
CA ARG A 265 -21.07 -13.32 14.30
C ARG A 265 -20.61 -12.13 13.45
N LEU A 266 -19.94 -11.15 14.06
CA LEU A 266 -19.43 -9.98 13.35
C LEU A 266 -18.33 -10.36 12.37
N LEU A 267 -17.40 -11.26 12.73
CA LEU A 267 -16.38 -11.79 11.81
C LEU A 267 -17.01 -12.38 10.54
N LYS A 268 -18.08 -13.18 10.67
CA LYS A 268 -18.83 -13.71 9.52
C LYS A 268 -19.49 -12.61 8.68
N LEU A 269 -20.13 -11.62 9.31
CA LEU A 269 -20.73 -10.48 8.60
C LEU A 269 -19.69 -9.60 7.90
N MET A 270 -18.48 -9.52 8.45
CA MET A 270 -17.33 -8.85 7.84
C MET A 270 -16.70 -9.65 6.68
N PHE A 271 -17.19 -10.87 6.43
CA PHE A 271 -16.62 -11.87 5.51
C PHE A 271 -15.17 -12.24 5.85
N ARG A 272 -14.89 -12.42 7.15
CA ARG A 272 -13.66 -13.06 7.62
C ARG A 272 -13.80 -14.57 7.55
N LYS A 273 -12.71 -15.25 7.18
CA LYS A 273 -12.62 -16.71 7.18
C LYS A 273 -12.32 -17.27 8.57
N THR A 274 -11.72 -16.47 9.43
CA THR A 274 -11.32 -16.85 10.78
C THR A 274 -12.43 -16.62 11.80
N SER A 275 -12.48 -17.51 12.78
CA SER A 275 -13.20 -17.39 14.04
C SER A 275 -12.33 -16.79 15.15
N LYS A 276 -12.93 -16.48 16.30
CA LYS A 276 -12.26 -16.16 17.56
C LYS A 276 -11.23 -17.22 17.92
N GLU A 277 -11.63 -18.48 17.82
CA GLU A 277 -10.82 -19.63 18.17
C GLU A 277 -9.60 -19.75 17.25
N ASP A 278 -9.75 -19.52 15.95
CA ASP A 278 -8.64 -19.51 14.98
C ASP A 278 -7.64 -18.39 15.29
N ILE A 279 -8.14 -17.19 15.59
CA ILE A 279 -7.31 -16.03 15.93
C ILE A 279 -6.53 -16.29 17.22
N LEU A 280 -7.19 -16.78 18.27
CA LEU A 280 -6.55 -17.12 19.54
C LEU A 280 -5.50 -18.22 19.34
N THR A 281 -5.83 -19.28 18.60
CA THR A 281 -4.89 -20.37 18.29
C THR A 281 -3.64 -19.81 17.61
N THR A 282 -3.81 -18.93 16.63
CA THR A 282 -2.70 -18.28 15.90
C THR A 282 -1.84 -17.44 16.84
N ILE A 283 -2.45 -16.60 17.68
CA ILE A 283 -1.73 -15.76 18.66
C ILE A 283 -0.96 -16.62 19.67
N HIS A 284 -1.58 -17.68 20.18
CA HIS A 284 -0.96 -18.60 21.14
C HIS A 284 0.25 -19.29 20.52
N LYS A 285 0.10 -19.86 19.31
CA LYS A 285 1.21 -20.47 18.56
C LYS A 285 2.37 -19.50 18.35
N LEU A 286 2.07 -18.27 17.92
CA LEU A 286 3.08 -17.24 17.70
C LEU A 286 3.84 -16.91 18.99
N ARG A 287 3.13 -16.66 20.10
CA ARG A 287 3.76 -16.35 21.40
C ARG A 287 4.51 -17.54 21.99
N GLU A 288 4.06 -18.78 21.75
CA GLU A 288 4.76 -19.99 22.21
C GLU A 288 6.08 -20.20 21.46
N LYS A 289 6.05 -20.10 20.12
CA LYS A 289 7.22 -20.34 19.27
C LYS A 289 8.19 -19.16 19.27
N ILE A 290 7.68 -17.94 19.40
CA ILE A 290 8.46 -16.70 19.34
C ILE A 290 8.07 -15.81 20.54
N PRO A 291 8.63 -16.07 21.74
CA PRO A 291 8.18 -15.40 22.98
C PRO A 291 8.24 -13.86 22.98
N HIS A 292 9.10 -13.27 22.13
CA HIS A 292 9.30 -11.83 22.02
C HIS A 292 8.61 -11.22 20.78
N ILE A 293 7.69 -11.95 20.15
CA ILE A 293 6.98 -11.46 18.97
C ILE A 293 6.11 -10.24 19.28
N VAL A 294 6.21 -9.22 18.42
CA VAL A 294 5.33 -8.07 18.43
C VAL A 294 4.17 -8.31 17.46
N ILE A 295 2.95 -8.39 17.98
CA ILE A 295 1.74 -8.48 17.18
C ILE A 295 1.05 -7.12 17.22
N ARG A 296 1.03 -6.43 16.07
CA ARG A 296 0.21 -5.24 15.86
C ARG A 296 -1.09 -5.68 15.21
N THR A 297 -2.22 -5.12 15.64
CA THR A 297 -3.53 -5.40 15.01
C THR A 297 -4.30 -4.11 14.78
N SER A 298 -5.37 -4.23 13.99
CA SER A 298 -6.37 -3.19 13.77
C SER A 298 -7.73 -3.76 14.14
N LEU A 299 -8.52 -2.97 14.87
CA LEU A 299 -9.86 -3.30 15.33
C LEU A 299 -10.84 -2.26 14.79
N MET A 300 -12.09 -2.68 14.57
CA MET A 300 -13.17 -1.85 14.05
C MET A 300 -14.39 -2.02 14.93
N VAL A 301 -14.75 -0.94 15.62
CA VAL A 301 -15.95 -0.81 16.45
C VAL A 301 -17.06 -0.14 15.65
N GLY A 302 -18.31 -0.33 16.06
CA GLY A 302 -19.48 0.23 15.39
C GLY A 302 -19.74 -0.38 14.01
N PHE A 303 -19.30 -1.63 13.77
CA PHE A 303 -19.68 -2.33 12.55
C PHE A 303 -21.21 -2.52 12.50
N PRO A 304 -21.87 -2.38 11.33
CA PRO A 304 -23.32 -2.48 11.25
C PRO A 304 -23.88 -3.74 11.91
N GLY A 305 -24.66 -3.54 12.97
CA GLY A 305 -25.28 -4.60 13.76
C GLY A 305 -24.49 -5.04 15.01
N GLU A 306 -23.36 -4.42 15.33
CA GLU A 306 -22.64 -4.62 16.60
C GLU A 306 -23.52 -4.28 17.81
N THR A 307 -23.47 -5.11 18.85
CA THR A 307 -24.19 -4.92 20.12
C THR A 307 -23.21 -4.63 21.25
N ASP A 308 -23.70 -4.08 22.36
CA ASP A 308 -22.88 -3.77 23.53
C ASP A 308 -22.15 -5.01 24.07
N GLU A 309 -22.78 -6.18 24.06
CA GLU A 309 -22.14 -7.43 24.49
C GLU A 309 -20.98 -7.83 23.57
N GLN A 310 -21.10 -7.57 22.27
CA GLN A 310 -20.07 -7.91 21.29
C GLN A 310 -18.90 -6.93 21.35
N PHE A 311 -19.18 -5.67 21.68
CA PHE A 311 -18.17 -4.67 21.98
C PHE A 311 -17.41 -5.05 23.26
N LEU A 312 -18.11 -5.41 24.34
CA LEU A 312 -17.48 -5.86 25.58
C LEU A 312 -16.62 -7.12 25.38
N GLU A 313 -17.08 -8.07 24.57
CA GLU A 313 -16.27 -9.24 24.19
C GLU A 313 -14.95 -8.83 23.50
N LEU A 314 -14.98 -7.77 22.67
CA LEU A 314 -13.77 -7.23 22.04
C LEU A 314 -12.84 -6.58 23.07
N VAL A 315 -13.38 -5.82 24.02
CA VAL A 315 -12.60 -5.22 25.12
C VAL A 315 -11.90 -6.30 25.93
N GLU A 316 -12.65 -7.31 26.38
CA GLU A 316 -12.09 -8.44 27.14
C GLU A 316 -11.00 -9.21 26.38
N PHE A 317 -11.09 -9.26 25.04
CA PHE A 317 -10.06 -9.87 24.21
C PHE A 317 -8.77 -9.02 24.18
N VAL A 318 -8.87 -7.70 24.10
CA VAL A 318 -7.71 -6.80 24.02
C VAL A 318 -6.96 -6.71 25.35
N GLU A 319 -7.65 -6.85 26.47
CA GLU A 319 -7.05 -6.80 27.81
C GLU A 319 -6.23 -8.06 28.15
N LYS A 320 -6.37 -9.15 27.38
CA LYS A 320 -5.67 -10.43 27.59
C LYS A 320 -4.39 -10.56 26.74
#